data_AF-A0A2M9BXA7-F1
#
_entry.id   AF-A0A2M9BXA7-F1
#
_cell.length_a   1.000
_cell.length_b   1.000
_cell.length_c   1.000
_cell.angle_alpha   90.00
_cell.angle_beta   90.00
_cell.angle_gamma   90.00
#
_symmetry.space_group_name_H-M   'P 1'
#
loop_
_entity.id
_entity.type
_entity.pdbx_description
1 polymer ?
#
loop_
_entity_poly.entity_id
_entity_poly.type
_entity_poly.pdbx_seq_one_letter_code
_entity_poly.pdbx_strand_id
1 'polypeptide(L)'
;MNRSFNDSANQSIQVFTNLLDKVQKSNIIAGEIKVRLSKINYEINFDGLDIVRKINDIASLIAISDLDLAVASKILYNAPNNWEKIYSIKSAYLTIFEVFKTYNKHRKFLNEISISSSIFLNEEFKNINNLIKAFKNKHRYDNEMSVIRNNICGHISDNIELYYNTIIQFNGEKTGEMIIEFLQILDILQNFLIKILEQEKLKYNHQEIIKLARKMFPDLNNKINLLF
;
A
#
# COMPACT_ATOMS: atom_id res chain seq x y z
N MET A 1 20.10 10.06 19.64
CA MET A 1 20.94 10.33 18.43
C MET A 1 20.00 10.73 17.31
N ASN A 2 20.08 11.98 16.84
CA ASN A 2 19.27 12.44 15.70
C ASN A 2 19.81 11.80 14.41
N ARG A 3 19.07 10.84 13.84
CA ARG A 3 19.34 10.35 12.48
C ARG A 3 19.03 11.48 11.50
N SER A 4 19.83 11.62 10.44
CA SER A 4 19.51 12.60 9.40
C SER A 4 18.22 12.18 8.69
N PHE A 5 17.49 13.14 8.12
CA PHE A 5 16.28 12.84 7.35
C PHE A 5 16.53 11.82 6.22
N ASN A 6 17.69 11.94 5.56
CA ASN A 6 18.11 11.02 4.51
C ASN A 6 18.33 9.59 5.04
N ASP A 7 18.86 9.42 6.25
CA ASP A 7 19.02 8.10 6.86
C ASP A 7 17.67 7.47 7.17
N SER A 8 16.73 8.26 7.70
CA SER A 8 15.36 7.80 7.96
C SER A 8 14.66 7.38 6.67
N ALA A 9 14.76 8.19 5.60
CA ALA A 9 14.20 7.85 4.29
C ALA A 9 14.82 6.58 3.70
N ASN A 10 16.16 6.43 3.77
CA ASN A 10 16.85 5.23 3.28
C ASN A 10 16.43 3.98 4.07
N GLN A 11 16.25 4.10 5.39
CA GLN A 11 15.76 3.00 6.21
C GLN A 11 14.34 2.60 5.82
N SER A 12 13.43 3.55 5.62
CA SER A 12 12.09 3.27 5.12
C SER A 12 12.14 2.55 3.78
N ILE A 13 12.98 3.01 2.86
CA ILE A 13 13.17 2.36 1.55
C ILE A 13 13.58 0.90 1.71
N GLN A 14 14.56 0.60 2.57
CA GLN A 14 15.00 -0.77 2.81
C GLN A 14 13.89 -1.64 3.43
N VAL A 15 13.16 -1.11 4.43
CA VAL A 15 12.09 -1.83 5.12
C VAL A 15 10.97 -2.20 4.14
N PHE A 16 10.48 -1.25 3.36
CA PHE A 16 9.36 -1.48 2.45
C PHE A 16 9.75 -2.29 1.21
N THR A 17 11.00 -2.18 0.75
CA THR A 17 11.53 -3.07 -0.30
C THR A 17 11.52 -4.53 0.18
N ASN A 18 12.01 -4.78 1.39
CA ASN A 18 12.00 -6.12 1.99
C ASN A 18 10.58 -6.64 2.22
N LEU A 19 9.62 -5.76 2.58
CA LEU A 19 8.21 -6.14 2.70
C LEU A 19 7.65 -6.59 1.35
N LEU A 20 7.89 -5.85 0.27
CA LEU A 20 7.43 -6.21 -1.08
C LEU A 20 7.99 -7.55 -1.53
N ASP A 21 9.28 -7.79 -1.33
CA ASP A 21 9.92 -9.08 -1.65
C ASP A 21 9.24 -10.25 -0.91
N LYS A 22 9.04 -10.11 0.41
CA LYS A 22 8.35 -11.12 1.22
C LYS A 22 6.91 -11.36 0.77
N VAL A 23 6.16 -10.29 0.50
CA VAL A 23 4.77 -10.37 0.04
C VAL A 23 4.68 -11.05 -1.32
N GLN A 24 5.55 -10.70 -2.27
CA GLN A 24 5.62 -11.32 -3.59
C GLN A 24 5.89 -12.83 -3.47
N LYS A 25 6.91 -13.22 -2.70
CA LYS A 25 7.26 -14.63 -2.46
C LYS A 25 6.12 -15.40 -1.82
N SER A 26 5.46 -14.81 -0.82
CA SER A 26 4.28 -15.40 -0.16
C SER A 26 3.13 -15.62 -1.16
N ASN A 27 2.82 -14.64 -2.01
CA ASN A 27 1.77 -14.74 -3.02
C ASN A 27 2.08 -15.79 -4.10
N ILE A 28 3.36 -15.95 -4.50
CA ILE A 28 3.80 -17.01 -5.43
C ILE A 28 3.52 -18.39 -4.83
N ILE A 29 3.94 -18.62 -3.58
CA ILE A 29 3.72 -19.89 -2.88
C ILE A 29 2.22 -20.17 -2.74
N ALA A 30 1.45 -19.17 -2.32
CA ALA A 30 -0.01 -19.29 -2.18
C ALA A 30 -0.69 -19.64 -3.51
N GLY A 31 -0.28 -19.00 -4.62
CA GLY A 31 -0.79 -19.31 -5.95
C GLY A 31 -0.49 -20.74 -6.38
N GLU A 32 0.74 -21.20 -6.14
CA GLU A 32 1.13 -22.57 -6.48
C GLU A 32 0.40 -23.62 -5.65
N ILE A 33 0.28 -23.41 -4.33
CA ILE A 33 -0.49 -24.29 -3.45
C ILE A 33 -1.92 -24.44 -3.97
N LYS A 34 -2.58 -23.33 -4.31
CA LYS A 34 -3.94 -23.33 -4.83
C LYS A 34 -4.05 -24.13 -6.13
N VAL A 35 -3.15 -23.90 -7.10
CA VAL A 35 -3.13 -24.58 -8.40
C VAL A 35 -2.87 -26.08 -8.26
N ARG A 36 -1.97 -26.49 -7.36
CA ARG A 36 -1.64 -27.91 -7.18
C ARG A 36 -2.74 -28.64 -6.42
N LEU A 37 -3.28 -28.06 -5.35
CA LEU A 37 -4.34 -28.68 -4.56
C LEU A 37 -5.66 -28.78 -5.35
N SER A 38 -6.00 -27.78 -6.17
CA SER A 38 -7.23 -27.80 -6.99
C SER A 38 -7.26 -28.93 -8.03
N LYS A 39 -6.09 -29.45 -8.44
CA LYS A 39 -5.99 -30.59 -9.36
C LYS A 39 -6.29 -31.93 -8.68
N ILE A 40 -6.20 -32.00 -7.35
CA ILE A 40 -6.29 -33.26 -6.60
C ILE A 40 -7.64 -33.41 -5.92
N ASN A 41 -8.32 -32.31 -5.56
CA ASN A 41 -9.56 -32.39 -4.81
C ASN A 41 -10.51 -31.22 -5.11
N TYR A 42 -11.81 -31.53 -5.31
CA TYR A 42 -12.84 -30.54 -5.64
C TYR A 42 -13.41 -29.79 -4.42
N GLU A 43 -13.11 -30.23 -3.18
CA GLU A 43 -13.77 -29.72 -1.95
C GLU A 43 -12.86 -28.90 -1.01
N ILE A 44 -11.64 -28.53 -1.41
CA ILE A 44 -10.76 -27.72 -0.55
C ILE A 44 -11.27 -26.27 -0.52
N ASN A 45 -11.61 -25.78 0.67
CA ASN A 45 -11.89 -24.36 0.89
C ASN A 45 -10.57 -23.57 0.91
N PHE A 46 -10.42 -22.63 -0.05
CA PHE A 46 -9.24 -21.77 -0.17
C PHE A 46 -9.42 -20.36 0.42
N ASP A 47 -10.55 -20.07 1.08
CA ASP A 47 -10.92 -18.74 1.56
C ASP A 47 -9.83 -18.12 2.43
N GLY A 48 -9.24 -18.90 3.35
CA GLY A 48 -8.15 -18.42 4.19
C GLY A 48 -6.94 -17.96 3.38
N LEU A 49 -6.58 -18.70 2.33
CA LEU A 49 -5.46 -18.38 1.45
C LEU A 49 -5.77 -17.16 0.55
N ASP A 50 -6.99 -17.09 0.03
CA ASP A 50 -7.44 -15.98 -0.81
C ASP A 50 -7.54 -14.66 -0.02
N ILE A 51 -7.99 -14.73 1.24
CA ILE A 51 -7.99 -13.57 2.16
C ILE A 51 -6.56 -13.09 2.39
N VAL A 52 -5.61 -13.99 2.73
CA VAL A 52 -4.20 -13.61 2.94
C VAL A 52 -3.62 -12.97 1.69
N ARG A 53 -3.85 -13.53 0.49
CA ARG A 53 -3.38 -12.95 -0.77
C ARG A 53 -3.92 -11.54 -1.00
N LYS A 54 -5.21 -11.34 -0.73
CA LYS A 54 -5.83 -10.03 -0.92
C LYS A 54 -5.35 -9.00 0.10
N ILE A 55 -5.06 -9.41 1.33
CA ILE A 55 -4.40 -8.54 2.32
C ILE A 55 -2.98 -8.19 1.87
N ASN A 56 -2.23 -9.17 1.36
CA ASN A 56 -0.91 -8.99 0.77
C ASN A 56 -0.93 -7.97 -0.38
N ASP A 57 -1.90 -8.04 -1.29
CA ASP A 57 -2.03 -7.08 -2.39
C ASP A 57 -2.24 -5.64 -1.88
N ILE A 58 -3.02 -5.48 -0.80
CA ILE A 58 -3.24 -4.16 -0.17
C ILE A 58 -1.98 -3.70 0.58
N ALA A 59 -1.28 -4.60 1.27
CA ALA A 59 -0.02 -4.31 1.93
C ALA A 59 1.06 -3.90 0.91
N SER A 60 1.08 -4.50 -0.27
CA SER A 60 1.95 -4.09 -1.37
C SER A 60 1.62 -2.69 -1.87
N LEU A 61 0.33 -2.34 -2.00
CA LEU A 61 -0.07 -0.97 -2.37
C LEU A 61 0.47 0.06 -1.36
N ILE A 62 0.36 -0.23 -0.06
CA ILE A 62 0.88 0.62 1.02
C ILE A 62 2.40 0.74 0.91
N ALA A 63 3.11 -0.40 0.82
CA ALA A 63 4.56 -0.43 0.74
C ALA A 63 5.11 0.32 -0.49
N ILE A 64 4.48 0.15 -1.66
CA ILE A 64 4.83 0.92 -2.87
C ILE A 64 4.65 2.41 -2.62
N SER A 65 3.53 2.80 -2.00
CA SER A 65 3.29 4.20 -1.67
C SER A 65 4.32 4.77 -0.70
N ASP A 66 4.69 4.03 0.34
CA ASP A 66 5.71 4.46 1.30
C ASP A 66 7.07 4.62 0.62
N LEU A 67 7.43 3.73 -0.31
CA LEU A 67 8.66 3.83 -1.10
C LEU A 67 8.67 5.09 -1.97
N ASP A 68 7.62 5.28 -2.78
CA ASP A 68 7.51 6.42 -3.69
C ASP A 68 7.55 7.74 -2.92
N LEU A 69 6.84 7.80 -1.79
CA LEU A 69 6.80 9.00 -0.95
C LEU A 69 8.11 9.23 -0.20
N ALA A 70 8.80 8.18 0.28
CA ALA A 70 10.12 8.32 0.89
C ALA A 70 11.14 8.87 -0.11
N VAL A 71 11.12 8.39 -1.36
CA VAL A 71 11.97 8.89 -2.44
C VAL A 71 11.61 10.33 -2.79
N ALA A 72 10.31 10.64 -2.96
CA ALA A 72 9.85 12.00 -3.23
C ALA A 72 10.29 12.94 -2.09
N SER A 73 10.01 12.60 -0.84
CA SER A 73 10.45 13.35 0.34
C SER A 73 11.96 13.61 0.34
N LYS A 74 12.79 12.61 -0.01
CA LYS A 74 14.24 12.77 -0.14
C LYS A 74 14.64 13.75 -1.25
N ILE A 75 14.00 13.68 -2.41
CA ILE A 75 14.25 14.63 -3.51
C ILE A 75 13.82 16.03 -3.09
N LEU A 76 12.61 16.18 -2.54
CA LEU A 76 12.06 17.46 -2.10
C LEU A 76 12.96 18.17 -1.10
N TYR A 77 13.54 17.42 -0.16
CA TYR A 77 14.44 17.96 0.88
C TYR A 77 15.79 18.41 0.31
N ASN A 78 16.36 17.66 -0.65
CA ASN A 78 17.70 17.92 -1.18
C ASN A 78 17.72 18.68 -2.53
N ALA A 79 16.56 19.02 -3.08
CA ALA A 79 16.44 19.56 -4.44
C ALA A 79 17.24 20.88 -4.61
N PRO A 80 18.25 20.91 -5.51
CA PRO A 80 19.11 22.06 -5.75
C PRO A 80 18.42 23.12 -6.63
N ASN A 81 17.33 22.75 -7.33
CA ASN A 81 16.59 23.64 -8.21
C ASN A 81 15.07 23.40 -8.12
N ASN A 82 14.30 24.35 -8.67
CA ASN A 82 12.84 24.31 -8.62
C ASN A 82 12.23 23.18 -9.45
N TRP A 83 12.89 22.72 -10.52
CA TRP A 83 12.37 21.65 -11.36
C TRP A 83 12.40 20.29 -10.66
N GLU A 84 13.44 20.00 -9.89
CA GLU A 84 13.50 18.81 -9.04
C GLU A 84 12.45 18.85 -7.93
N LYS A 85 12.20 20.03 -7.34
CA LYS A 85 11.09 20.22 -6.39
C LYS A 85 9.75 19.94 -7.06
N ILE A 86 9.48 20.55 -8.22
CA ILE A 86 8.25 20.35 -8.99
C ILE A 86 8.07 18.87 -9.35
N TYR A 87 9.12 18.20 -9.83
CA TYR A 87 9.08 16.77 -10.14
C TYR A 87 8.69 15.94 -8.92
N SER A 88 9.31 16.21 -7.77
CA SER A 88 8.99 15.53 -6.52
C SER A 88 7.56 15.77 -6.06
N ILE A 89 7.08 17.01 -6.16
CA ILE A 89 5.71 17.39 -5.79
C ILE A 89 4.71 16.67 -6.68
N LYS A 90 4.92 16.67 -8.01
CA LYS A 90 4.09 15.91 -8.97
C LYS A 90 3.99 14.44 -8.61
N SER A 91 5.14 13.84 -8.26
CA SER A 91 5.21 12.42 -7.87
C SER A 91 4.38 12.16 -6.62
N ALA A 92 4.51 13.00 -5.58
CA ALA A 92 3.72 12.85 -4.36
C ALA A 92 2.20 12.97 -4.60
N TYR A 93 1.75 13.98 -5.36
CA TYR A 93 0.33 14.13 -5.72
C TYR A 93 -0.19 12.91 -6.50
N LEU A 94 0.59 12.41 -7.46
CA LEU A 94 0.21 11.25 -8.26
C LEU A 94 0.09 9.98 -7.41
N THR A 95 1.09 9.71 -6.56
CA THR A 95 1.10 8.54 -5.67
C THR A 95 -0.11 8.55 -4.74
N ILE A 96 -0.34 9.66 -4.02
CA ILE A 96 -1.48 9.78 -3.09
C ILE A 96 -2.81 9.57 -3.82
N PHE A 97 -2.94 10.16 -5.01
CA PHE A 97 -4.15 10.03 -5.82
C PHE A 97 -4.43 8.58 -6.23
N GLU A 98 -3.44 7.91 -6.82
CA GLU A 98 -3.60 6.53 -7.31
C GLU A 98 -3.76 5.53 -6.16
N VAL A 99 -3.16 5.78 -4.99
CA VAL A 99 -3.35 4.95 -3.79
C VAL A 99 -4.78 5.05 -3.30
N PHE A 100 -5.35 6.25 -3.13
CA PHE A 100 -6.75 6.35 -2.70
C PHE A 100 -7.72 5.76 -3.72
N LYS A 101 -7.48 5.96 -5.01
CA LYS A 101 -8.28 5.37 -6.09
C LYS A 101 -8.23 3.85 -6.05
N THR A 102 -7.05 3.26 -5.84
CA THR A 102 -6.87 1.80 -5.78
C THR A 102 -7.43 1.24 -4.48
N TYR A 103 -7.12 1.84 -3.33
CA TYR A 103 -7.65 1.48 -2.02
C TYR A 103 -9.18 1.45 -1.99
N ASN A 104 -9.85 2.40 -2.65
CA ASN A 104 -11.31 2.43 -2.72
C ASN A 104 -11.91 1.13 -3.31
N LYS A 105 -11.19 0.44 -4.21
CA LYS A 105 -11.58 -0.86 -4.76
C LYS A 105 -11.53 -1.99 -3.71
N HIS A 106 -10.65 -1.87 -2.72
CA HIS A 106 -10.48 -2.83 -1.63
C HIS A 106 -11.33 -2.51 -0.39
N ARG A 107 -11.87 -1.29 -0.30
CA ARG A 107 -12.62 -0.80 0.86
C ARG A 107 -13.78 -1.71 1.27
N LYS A 108 -14.57 -2.21 0.30
CA LYS A 108 -15.69 -3.12 0.57
C LYS A 108 -15.22 -4.41 1.26
N PHE A 109 -14.14 -5.00 0.74
CA PHE A 109 -13.55 -6.22 1.31
C PHE A 109 -13.04 -6.00 2.74
N LEU A 110 -12.33 -4.90 2.98
CA LEU A 110 -11.84 -4.58 4.33
C LEU A 110 -12.98 -4.36 5.33
N ASN A 111 -14.08 -3.74 4.88
CA ASN A 111 -15.28 -3.56 5.69
C ASN A 111 -15.95 -4.90 6.06
N GLU A 112 -16.07 -5.81 5.10
CA GLU A 112 -16.64 -7.15 5.33
C GLU A 112 -15.78 -7.95 6.32
N ILE A 113 -14.46 -7.93 6.14
CA ILE A 113 -13.52 -8.57 7.08
C ILE A 113 -13.62 -7.96 8.47
N SER A 114 -13.62 -6.62 8.58
CA SER A 114 -13.63 -5.96 9.89
C SER A 114 -14.90 -6.29 10.67
N ILE A 115 -16.06 -6.32 10.00
CA ILE A 115 -17.34 -6.71 10.61
C ILE A 115 -17.31 -8.18 11.06
N SER A 116 -16.76 -9.08 10.23
CA SER A 116 -16.75 -10.52 10.51
C SER A 116 -15.73 -10.97 11.57
N SER A 117 -14.75 -10.13 11.88
CA SER A 117 -13.62 -10.48 12.75
C SER A 117 -13.85 -10.07 14.20
N SER A 118 -14.02 -8.77 14.48
CA SER A 118 -14.30 -8.29 15.83
C SER A 118 -14.90 -6.87 15.83
N ILE A 119 -15.62 -6.53 16.91
CA ILE A 119 -16.15 -5.17 17.11
C ILE A 119 -15.02 -4.13 17.07
N PHE A 120 -13.89 -4.45 17.72
CA PHE A 120 -12.72 -3.58 17.76
C PHE A 120 -12.15 -3.28 16.35
N LEU A 121 -11.99 -4.30 15.51
CA LEU A 121 -11.50 -4.10 14.14
C LEU A 121 -12.49 -3.28 13.28
N ASN A 122 -13.79 -3.47 13.50
CA ASN A 122 -14.81 -2.67 12.83
C ASN A 122 -14.72 -1.18 13.22
N GLU A 123 -14.52 -0.88 14.50
CA GLU A 123 -14.32 0.50 14.98
C GLU A 123 -13.02 1.10 14.44
N GLU A 124 -11.93 0.35 14.45
CA GLU A 124 -10.65 0.78 13.88
C GLU A 124 -10.79 1.10 12.38
N PHE A 125 -11.50 0.27 11.62
CA PHE A 125 -11.76 0.52 10.21
C PHE A 125 -12.62 1.77 9.99
N LYS A 126 -13.63 2.03 10.83
CA LYS A 126 -14.41 3.29 10.79
C LYS A 126 -13.52 4.51 11.05
N ASN A 127 -12.61 4.42 12.02
CA ASN A 127 -11.68 5.49 12.33
C ASN A 127 -10.73 5.77 11.15
N ILE A 128 -10.20 4.73 10.51
CA ILE A 128 -9.39 4.87 9.28
C ILE A 128 -10.18 5.61 8.19
N ASN A 129 -11.44 5.23 7.96
CA ASN A 129 -12.28 5.91 6.97
C ASN A 129 -12.51 7.39 7.30
N ASN A 130 -12.64 7.74 8.59
CA ASN A 130 -12.77 9.13 9.02
C ASN A 130 -11.48 9.93 8.79
N LEU A 131 -10.31 9.34 9.07
CA LEU A 131 -9.01 9.96 8.79
C LEU A 131 -8.81 10.21 7.30
N ILE A 132 -9.14 9.22 6.46
CA ILE A 132 -9.09 9.36 5.00
C ILE A 132 -10.01 10.48 4.52
N LYS A 133 -11.24 10.55 5.04
CA LYS A 133 -12.19 11.61 4.70
C LYS A 133 -11.67 12.99 5.11
N ALA A 134 -11.12 13.11 6.32
CA ALA A 134 -10.55 14.36 6.83
C ALA A 134 -9.37 14.82 5.95
N PHE A 135 -8.46 13.90 5.60
CA PHE A 135 -7.35 14.18 4.71
C PHE A 135 -7.82 14.68 3.34
N LYS A 136 -8.76 13.96 2.72
CA LYS A 136 -9.29 14.32 1.39
C LYS A 136 -9.92 15.70 1.37
N ASN A 137 -10.66 16.05 2.43
CA ASN A 137 -11.25 17.37 2.58
C ASN A 137 -10.20 18.46 2.75
N LYS A 138 -9.23 18.23 3.65
CA LYS A 138 -8.17 19.20 3.95
C LYS A 138 -7.33 19.55 2.72
N HIS A 139 -6.94 18.53 1.95
CA HIS A 139 -6.07 18.68 0.79
C HIS A 139 -6.82 18.74 -0.54
N ARG A 140 -8.15 19.01 -0.48
CA ARG A 140 -9.02 19.24 -1.65
C ARG A 140 -8.88 18.16 -2.73
N TYR A 141 -8.86 16.90 -2.31
CA TYR A 141 -8.58 15.73 -3.15
C TYR A 141 -9.42 15.67 -4.42
N ASP A 142 -10.75 15.81 -4.30
CA ASP A 142 -11.65 15.64 -5.45
C ASP A 142 -11.55 16.80 -6.46
N ASN A 143 -11.17 17.99 -6.01
CA ASN A 143 -11.16 19.20 -6.84
C ASN A 143 -9.76 19.55 -7.35
N GLU A 144 -8.78 19.69 -6.47
CA GLU A 144 -7.44 20.17 -6.84
C GLU A 144 -6.51 19.02 -7.21
N MET A 145 -6.41 17.98 -6.39
CA MET A 145 -5.51 16.85 -6.67
C MET A 145 -5.91 16.12 -7.96
N SER A 146 -7.22 15.96 -8.20
CA SER A 146 -7.75 15.36 -9.43
C SER A 146 -7.33 16.15 -10.68
N VAL A 147 -7.41 17.48 -10.62
CA VAL A 147 -6.98 18.38 -11.70
C VAL A 147 -5.48 18.30 -11.92
N ILE A 148 -4.68 18.37 -10.85
CA ILE A 148 -3.21 18.23 -10.91
C ILE A 148 -2.85 16.87 -11.52
N ARG A 149 -3.48 15.79 -11.06
CA ARG A 149 -3.22 14.44 -11.58
C ARG A 149 -3.55 14.36 -13.07
N ASN A 150 -4.70 14.85 -13.52
CA ASN A 150 -5.13 14.69 -14.91
C ASN A 150 -4.35 15.58 -15.87
N ASN A 151 -4.06 16.82 -15.49
CA ASN A 151 -3.49 17.81 -16.42
C ASN A 151 -1.98 17.98 -16.31
N ILE A 152 -1.36 17.53 -15.20
CA ILE A 152 0.06 17.80 -14.91
C ILE A 152 0.86 16.50 -14.77
N CYS A 153 0.33 15.51 -14.04
CA CYS A 153 1.09 14.29 -13.70
C CYS A 153 0.84 13.13 -14.66
N GLY A 154 -0.43 12.82 -14.95
CA GLY A 154 -0.83 11.66 -15.76
C GLY A 154 -0.82 11.91 -17.27
N HIS A 155 -0.99 13.16 -17.68
CA HIS A 155 -0.89 13.60 -19.07
C HIS A 155 -0.08 14.89 -19.13
N ILE A 156 0.74 15.05 -20.17
CA ILE A 156 1.33 16.35 -20.49
C ILE A 156 0.22 17.15 -21.16
N SER A 157 -0.34 18.14 -20.47
CA SER A 157 -1.34 19.02 -21.06
C SER A 157 -0.73 19.78 -22.25
N ASP A 158 -1.47 19.83 -23.35
CA ASP A 158 -1.20 20.67 -24.51
C ASP A 158 -1.45 22.17 -24.22
N ASN A 159 -2.20 22.47 -23.16
CA ASN A 159 -2.39 23.80 -22.63
C ASN A 159 -1.23 24.20 -21.70
N ILE A 160 -0.22 24.86 -22.29
CA ILE A 160 0.96 25.33 -21.56
C ILE A 160 0.63 26.31 -20.44
N GLU A 161 -0.40 27.14 -20.60
CA GLU A 161 -0.81 28.13 -19.61
C GLU A 161 -1.37 27.42 -18.37
N LEU A 162 -2.28 26.45 -18.58
CA LEU A 162 -2.79 25.61 -17.50
C LEU A 162 -1.66 24.85 -16.80
N TYR A 163 -0.75 24.25 -17.58
CA TYR A 163 0.38 23.50 -17.03
C TYR A 163 1.26 24.39 -16.15
N TYR A 164 1.76 25.48 -16.73
CA TYR A 164 2.72 26.37 -16.08
C TYR A 164 2.09 27.06 -14.86
N ASN A 165 0.89 27.63 -15.01
CA ASN A 165 0.20 28.32 -13.91
C ASN A 165 -0.11 27.39 -12.73
N THR A 166 -0.27 26.08 -12.97
CA THR A 166 -0.45 25.10 -11.90
C THR A 166 0.88 24.79 -11.20
N ILE A 167 1.95 24.49 -11.95
CA ILE A 167 3.22 24.08 -11.33
C ILE A 167 3.93 25.22 -10.59
N ILE A 168 3.76 26.47 -11.00
CA ILE A 168 4.35 27.62 -10.29
C ILE A 168 3.72 27.87 -8.92
N GLN A 169 2.51 27.34 -8.68
CA GLN A 169 1.82 27.44 -7.40
C GLN A 169 2.22 26.33 -6.43
N PHE A 170 3.03 25.36 -6.88
CA PHE A 170 3.48 24.27 -6.02
C PHE A 170 4.34 24.78 -4.86
N ASN A 171 4.01 24.30 -3.67
CA ASN A 171 4.68 24.67 -2.44
C ASN A 171 5.26 23.41 -1.79
N GLY A 172 6.59 23.36 -1.66
CA GLY A 172 7.30 22.21 -1.11
C GLY A 172 6.98 21.94 0.35
N GLU A 173 6.84 22.98 1.19
CA GLU A 173 6.51 22.81 2.62
C GLU A 173 5.12 22.21 2.81
N LYS A 174 4.11 22.77 2.15
CA LYS A 174 2.75 22.22 2.15
C LYS A 174 2.69 20.80 1.62
N THR A 175 3.49 20.50 0.59
CA THR A 175 3.60 19.14 0.05
C THR A 175 4.23 18.20 1.07
N GLY A 176 5.27 18.64 1.79
CA GLY A 176 5.90 17.89 2.87
C GLY A 176 4.92 17.55 3.99
N GLU A 177 4.12 18.52 4.44
CA GLU A 177 3.06 18.32 5.43
C GLU A 177 2.03 17.29 4.96
N MET A 178 1.56 17.43 3.71
CA MET A 178 0.64 16.49 3.08
C MET A 178 1.21 15.07 3.04
N ILE A 179 2.49 14.91 2.69
CA ILE A 179 3.15 13.60 2.68
C ILE A 179 3.19 13.01 4.10
N ILE A 180 3.58 13.79 5.10
CA ILE A 180 3.65 13.31 6.49
C ILE A 180 2.28 12.83 6.98
N GLU A 181 1.23 13.62 6.76
CA GLU A 181 -0.14 13.24 7.14
C GLU A 181 -0.61 11.98 6.42
N PHE A 182 -0.23 11.83 5.14
CA PHE A 182 -0.59 10.64 4.39
C PHE A 182 0.16 9.39 4.86
N LEU A 183 1.46 9.50 5.14
CA LEU A 183 2.27 8.41 5.71
C LEU A 183 1.71 7.93 7.06
N GLN A 184 1.17 8.83 7.88
CA GLN A 184 0.47 8.44 9.12
C GLN A 184 -0.77 7.59 8.84
N ILE A 185 -1.54 7.91 7.79
CA ILE A 185 -2.69 7.09 7.38
C ILE A 185 -2.23 5.72 6.89
N LEU A 186 -1.14 5.66 6.13
CA LEU A 186 -0.55 4.40 5.64
C LEU A 186 -0.09 3.51 6.79
N ASP A 187 0.59 4.07 7.80
CA ASP A 187 1.02 3.32 8.99
C ASP A 187 -0.17 2.74 9.76
N ILE A 188 -1.21 3.54 10.00
CA ILE A 188 -2.43 3.06 10.66
C ILE A 188 -3.09 1.94 9.84
N LEU A 189 -3.15 2.10 8.52
CA LEU A 189 -3.72 1.10 7.64
C LEU A 189 -2.88 -0.20 7.63
N GLN A 190 -1.56 -0.09 7.61
CA GLN A 190 -0.64 -1.22 7.68
C GLN A 190 -0.82 -2.00 8.99
N ASN A 191 -0.89 -1.29 10.12
CA ASN A 191 -1.15 -1.87 11.42
C ASN A 191 -2.50 -2.59 11.47
N PHE A 192 -3.53 -2.00 10.86
CA PHE A 192 -4.83 -2.64 10.72
C PHE A 192 -4.77 -3.95 9.91
N LEU A 193 -4.02 -3.99 8.79
CA LEU A 193 -3.82 -5.21 8.03
C LEU A 193 -3.10 -6.30 8.83
N ILE A 194 -2.09 -5.94 9.62
CA ILE A 194 -1.37 -6.86 10.51
C ILE A 194 -2.34 -7.47 11.51
N LYS A 195 -3.18 -6.67 12.16
CA LYS A 195 -4.18 -7.16 13.12
C LYS A 195 -5.22 -8.10 12.49
N ILE A 196 -5.57 -7.91 11.22
CA ILE A 196 -6.41 -8.86 10.47
C ILE A 196 -5.67 -10.18 10.27
N LEU A 197 -4.41 -10.15 9.82
CA LEU A 197 -3.58 -11.36 9.66
C LEU A 197 -3.34 -12.09 10.98
N GLU A 198 -3.40 -11.36 12.09
CA GLU A 198 -3.20 -11.92 13.41
C GLU A 198 -4.41 -12.64 14.00
N GLN A 199 -5.60 -12.50 13.40
CA GLN A 199 -6.81 -13.17 13.84
C GLN A 199 -6.61 -14.70 13.83
N GLU A 200 -6.87 -15.35 14.97
CA GLU A 200 -6.63 -16.78 15.16
C GLU A 200 -7.34 -17.63 14.11
N LYS A 201 -8.59 -17.28 13.79
CA LYS A 201 -9.38 -17.97 12.76
C LYS A 201 -8.70 -17.94 11.38
N LEU A 202 -8.17 -16.79 10.98
CA LEU A 202 -7.49 -16.65 9.69
C LEU A 202 -6.16 -17.41 9.69
N LYS A 203 -5.38 -17.29 10.77
CA LYS A 203 -4.14 -18.05 10.96
C LYS A 203 -4.38 -19.55 10.85
N TYR A 204 -5.39 -20.07 11.55
CA TYR A 204 -5.75 -21.48 11.51
C TYR A 204 -6.10 -21.93 10.09
N ASN A 205 -7.05 -21.27 9.43
CA ASN A 205 -7.50 -21.63 8.08
C ASN A 205 -6.34 -21.62 7.08
N HIS A 206 -5.47 -20.62 7.15
CA HIS A 206 -4.30 -20.52 6.28
C HIS A 206 -3.27 -21.63 6.55
N GLN A 207 -2.97 -21.90 7.82
CA GLN A 207 -2.00 -22.91 8.22
C GLN A 207 -2.44 -24.33 7.87
N GLU A 208 -3.74 -24.65 7.99
CA GLU A 208 -4.26 -25.97 7.62
C GLU A 208 -4.07 -26.26 6.13
N ILE A 209 -4.33 -25.28 5.26
CA ILE A 209 -4.07 -25.40 3.81
C ILE A 209 -2.58 -25.61 3.53
N ILE A 210 -1.70 -24.88 4.21
CA ILE A 210 -0.24 -25.05 4.05
C ILE A 210 0.22 -26.42 4.54
N LYS A 211 -0.27 -26.89 5.69
CA LYS A 211 0.07 -28.22 6.22
C LYS A 211 -0.37 -29.33 5.26
N LEU A 212 -1.59 -29.22 4.72
CA LEU A 212 -2.09 -30.14 3.70
C LEU A 212 -1.19 -30.13 2.47
N ALA A 213 -0.86 -28.95 1.95
CA ALA A 213 0.02 -28.81 0.79
C ALA A 213 1.40 -29.44 1.03
N ARG A 214 2.01 -29.22 2.20
CA ARG A 214 3.31 -29.81 2.57
C ARG A 214 3.26 -31.34 2.67
N LYS A 215 2.14 -31.89 3.17
CA LYS A 215 1.93 -33.35 3.24
C LYS A 215 1.81 -33.96 1.85
N MET A 216 1.15 -33.27 0.92
CA MET A 216 0.88 -33.76 -0.43
C MET A 216 2.02 -33.49 -1.43
N PHE A 217 2.81 -32.44 -1.20
CA PHE A 217 3.89 -31.99 -2.08
C PHE A 217 5.17 -31.78 -1.28
N PRO A 218 5.96 -32.84 -1.01
CA PRO A 218 7.21 -32.72 -0.26
C PRO A 218 8.24 -31.77 -0.92
N ASP A 219 8.19 -31.63 -2.25
CA ASP A 219 9.02 -30.70 -3.01
C ASP A 219 8.71 -29.21 -2.73
N LEU A 220 7.55 -28.91 -2.13
CA LEU A 220 7.16 -27.56 -1.76
C LEU A 220 8.14 -26.92 -0.77
N ASN A 221 8.72 -27.71 0.15
CA ASN A 221 9.70 -27.20 1.11
C ASN A 221 11.00 -26.74 0.42
N ASN A 222 11.47 -27.50 -0.57
CA ASN A 222 12.64 -27.10 -1.37
C ASN A 222 12.38 -25.77 -2.07
N LYS A 223 11.16 -25.58 -2.57
CA LYS A 223 10.78 -24.35 -3.29
C LYS A 223 10.59 -23.15 -2.36
N ILE A 224 10.04 -23.36 -1.16
CA ILE A 224 9.97 -22.33 -0.12
C ILE A 224 11.39 -21.87 0.25
N ASN A 225 12.33 -22.81 0.44
CA ASN A 225 13.73 -22.51 0.75
C ASN A 225 14.49 -21.83 -0.40
N LEU A 226 14.06 -22.00 -1.65
CA LEU A 226 14.63 -21.27 -2.78
C LEU A 226 14.13 -19.81 -2.86
N LEU A 227 12.97 -19.53 -2.26
CA LEU A 227 12.38 -18.20 -2.26
C LEU A 227 12.82 -17.37 -1.03
N PHE A 228 13.11 -17.98 0.11
CA PHE A 228 13.50 -17.29 1.35
C PHE A 228 14.93 -17.59 1.76
#